data_AF-D7GMU8-F1
#
_entry.id   AF-D7GMU8-F1
#
_cell.length_a   1.000
_cell.length_b   1.000
_cell.length_c   1.000
_cell.angle_alpha   90.00
_cell.angle_beta   90.00
_cell.angle_gamma   90.00
#
_symmetry.space_group_name_H-M   'P 1'
#
loop_
_entity.id
_entity.type
_entity.pdbx_description
1 polymer ?
#
loop_
_entity_poly.entity_id
_entity_poly.type
_entity_poly.pdbx_seq_one_letter_code
_entity_poly.pdbx_strand_id
1 'polypeptide(L)'
;FSRSYTSRVPLGATPEYLSGYYMIQGASSMLPVMTLDPQENERILDMCAAPGGKSSHIAALMRNTGTLFSNDLKRDRIHGIIGNFHR
;
A
#
# COMPACT_ATOMS: atom_id res chain seq x y z
N PHE A 1 -4.72 -27.22 -9.24
CA PHE A 1 -3.91 -26.60 -8.16
C PHE A 1 -4.45 -25.20 -7.85
N SER A 2 -5.44 -25.10 -6.97
CA SER A 2 -5.82 -23.86 -6.26
C SER A 2 -6.89 -24.25 -5.24
N ARG A 3 -6.49 -24.45 -3.97
CA ARG A 3 -7.45 -24.51 -2.87
C ARG A 3 -7.58 -23.09 -2.34
N SER A 4 -8.68 -22.43 -2.66
CA SER A 4 -9.04 -21.14 -2.09
C SER A 4 -9.52 -21.38 -0.66
N TYR A 5 -8.63 -21.22 0.32
CA TYR A 5 -9.02 -21.21 1.74
C TYR A 5 -9.76 -19.90 2.01
N THR A 6 -11.07 -20.01 2.27
CA THR A 6 -11.91 -18.83 2.56
C THR A 6 -12.00 -18.67 4.08
N SER A 7 -11.58 -17.53 4.61
CA SER A 7 -11.75 -17.20 6.02
C SER A 7 -13.22 -16.95 6.35
N ARG A 8 -13.66 -17.32 7.55
CA ARG A 8 -15.02 -17.00 8.03
C ARG A 8 -15.20 -15.51 8.31
N VAL A 9 -14.12 -14.83 8.68
CA VAL A 9 -14.10 -13.39 8.93
C VAL A 9 -13.63 -12.69 7.65
N PRO A 10 -14.35 -11.65 7.17
CA PRO A 10 -13.89 -10.87 6.02
C PRO A 10 -12.56 -10.20 6.33
N LEU A 11 -11.53 -10.46 5.51
CA LEU A 11 -10.19 -9.91 5.71
C LEU A 11 -10.18 -8.37 5.71
N GLY A 12 -11.09 -7.74 4.95
CA GLY A 12 -11.20 -6.28 4.91
C GLY A 12 -11.96 -5.66 6.08
N ALA A 13 -12.35 -6.44 7.09
CA ALA A 13 -13.15 -5.98 8.22
C ALA A 13 -12.61 -6.48 9.58
N THR A 14 -11.40 -7.05 9.62
CA THR A 14 -10.80 -7.47 10.89
C THR A 14 -10.29 -6.25 11.66
N PRO A 15 -10.26 -6.29 13.01
CA PRO A 15 -9.69 -5.20 13.82
C PRO A 15 -8.27 -4.82 13.40
N GLU A 16 -7.47 -5.80 12.98
CA GLU A 16 -6.08 -5.60 12.56
C GLU A 16 -5.99 -4.90 11.20
N TYR A 17 -6.87 -5.24 10.25
CA TYR A 17 -6.96 -4.52 8.98
C TYR A 17 -7.38 -3.07 9.20
N LEU A 18 -8.34 -2.85 10.11
CA LEU A 18 -8.83 -1.50 10.45
C LEU A 18 -7.81 -0.69 11.26
N SER A 19 -6.94 -1.36 12.02
CA SER A 19 -5.83 -0.74 12.78
C SER A 19 -4.54 -0.60 11.96
N GLY A 20 -4.58 -0.85 10.65
CA GLY A 20 -3.42 -0.65 9.77
C GLY A 20 -2.33 -1.73 9.87
N TYR A 21 -2.51 -2.80 10.65
CA TYR A 21 -1.48 -3.83 10.83
C TYR A 21 -1.15 -4.62 9.56
N TYR A 22 -2.11 -4.72 8.64
CA TYR A 22 -1.85 -5.28 7.32
C TYR A 22 -2.74 -4.65 6.26
N MET A 23 -2.28 -4.76 5.02
CA MET A 23 -3.01 -4.32 3.83
C MET A 23 -3.19 -5.48 2.88
N ILE A 24 -4.40 -5.63 2.34
CA ILE A 24 -4.69 -6.68 1.35
C ILE A 24 -4.12 -6.25 0.01
N GLN A 25 -3.16 -7.02 -0.52
CA GLN A 25 -2.56 -6.77 -1.83
C GLN A 25 -2.41 -8.07 -2.62
N GLY A 26 -2.59 -7.98 -3.94
CA GLY A 26 -2.26 -9.07 -4.83
C GLY A 26 -0.73 -9.25 -4.96
N ALA A 27 -0.26 -10.49 -5.04
CA ALA A 27 1.17 -10.81 -5.10
C ALA A 27 1.91 -10.06 -6.24
N SER A 28 1.29 -9.93 -7.41
CA SER A 28 1.89 -9.20 -8.55
C SER A 28 2.09 -7.70 -8.28
N SER A 29 1.33 -7.10 -7.35
CA SER A 29 1.49 -5.69 -6.99
C SER A 29 2.68 -5.42 -6.08
N MET A 30 3.29 -6.46 -5.48
CA MET A 30 4.44 -6.32 -4.60
C MET A 30 5.76 -6.27 -5.36
N LEU A 31 5.85 -6.99 -6.49
CA LEU A 31 7.08 -7.12 -7.27
C LEU A 31 7.70 -5.78 -7.70
N PRO A 32 6.92 -4.78 -8.21
CA PRO A 32 7.52 -3.51 -8.61
C PRO A 32 8.19 -2.76 -7.47
N VAL A 33 7.64 -2.83 -6.26
CA VAL A 33 8.20 -2.16 -5.08
C VAL A 33 9.46 -2.89 -4.61
N MET A 34 9.47 -4.22 -4.64
CA MET A 34 10.66 -5.01 -4.33
C MET A 34 11.79 -4.77 -5.34
N THR A 35 11.46 -4.62 -6.64
CA THR A 35 12.44 -4.30 -7.67
C THR A 35 12.94 -2.85 -7.58
N LEU A 36 12.10 -1.93 -7.12
CA LEU A 36 12.50 -0.54 -6.86
C LEU A 36 13.52 -0.43 -5.72
N ASP A 37 13.47 -1.35 -4.75
CA ASP A 37 14.36 -1.43 -3.58
C ASP A 37 14.55 -0.08 -2.86
N PRO A 38 13.45 0.55 -2.38
CA PRO A 38 13.50 1.89 -1.80
C PRO A 38 14.27 1.89 -0.47
N GLN A 39 15.19 2.84 -0.31
CA GLN A 39 16.05 2.95 0.88
C GLN A 39 15.59 4.06 1.84
N GLU A 40 16.02 3.95 3.10
CA GLU A 40 15.79 4.99 4.10
C GLU A 40 16.37 6.34 3.65
N ASN A 41 15.65 7.42 3.93
CA ASN A 41 16.00 8.82 3.61
C ASN A 41 15.98 9.21 2.11
N GLU A 42 15.56 8.32 1.22
CA GLU A 42 15.39 8.66 -0.20
C GLU A 42 14.18 9.56 -0.48
N ARG A 43 14.15 10.12 -1.71
CA ARG A 43 13.01 10.88 -2.24
C ARG A 43 12.40 10.13 -3.40
N ILE A 44 11.17 9.66 -3.23
CA ILE A 44 10.49 8.79 -4.21
C ILE A 44 9.17 9.42 -4.65
N LEU A 45 8.82 9.23 -5.92
CA LEU A 45 7.54 9.64 -6.51
C LEU A 45 6.79 8.42 -7.04
N ASP A 46 5.60 8.17 -6.50
CA ASP A 46 4.61 7.25 -7.06
C ASP A 46 3.58 8.05 -7.87
N MET A 47 3.68 7.99 -9.20
CA MET A 47 2.87 8.82 -10.11
C MET A 47 1.41 8.39 -10.21
N CYS A 48 1.10 7.12 -9.90
CA CYS A 48 -0.22 6.49 -10.06
C CYS A 48 -0.59 5.70 -8.79
N ALA A 49 -0.49 6.39 -7.65
CA ALA A 49 -0.52 5.80 -6.33
C ALA A 49 -1.84 5.14 -5.98
N ALA A 50 -2.98 5.64 -6.48
CA ALA A 50 -4.28 5.18 -6.00
C ALA A 50 -4.53 3.68 -6.27
N PRO A 51 -5.07 2.92 -5.31
CA PRO A 51 -5.62 3.40 -4.03
C PRO A 51 -4.59 3.65 -2.91
N GLY A 52 -3.29 3.44 -3.11
CA GLY A 52 -2.23 3.79 -2.16
C GLY A 52 -1.37 2.61 -1.70
N GLY A 53 -1.72 1.38 -2.10
CA GLY A 53 -1.06 0.18 -1.55
C GLY A 53 0.45 0.07 -1.84
N LYS A 54 0.89 0.42 -3.05
CA LYS A 54 2.32 0.41 -3.39
C LYS A 54 3.06 1.51 -2.63
N SER A 55 2.45 2.69 -2.54
CA SER A 55 2.99 3.82 -1.79
C SER A 55 3.14 3.48 -0.30
N SER A 56 2.16 2.84 0.33
CA SER A 56 2.27 2.35 1.71
C SER A 56 3.38 1.30 1.86
N HIS A 57 3.55 0.40 0.88
CA HIS A 57 4.63 -0.58 0.88
C HIS A 57 6.02 0.09 0.77
N ILE A 58 6.15 1.09 -0.10
CA ILE A 58 7.37 1.91 -0.22
C ILE A 58 7.68 2.60 1.12
N ALA A 59 6.70 3.28 1.72
CA ALA A 59 6.87 3.97 3.00
C ALA A 59 7.30 3.01 4.13
N ALA A 60 6.74 1.80 4.16
CA ALA A 60 7.10 0.77 5.13
C ALA A 60 8.56 0.31 4.98
N LEU A 61 9.04 0.07 3.75
CA LEU A 61 10.43 -0.30 3.49
C LEU A 61 11.41 0.84 3.83
N MET A 62 11.03 2.09 3.54
CA MET A 62 11.79 3.28 3.91
C MET A 62 11.70 3.63 5.42
N ARG A 63 11.04 2.80 6.23
CA ARG A 63 10.78 3.03 7.67
C ARG A 63 10.22 4.42 7.99
N ASN A 64 9.37 4.95 7.10
CA ASN A 64 8.80 6.30 7.20
C ASN A 64 9.86 7.42 7.31
N THR A 65 11.03 7.23 6.70
CA THR A 65 12.07 8.25 6.57
C THR A 65 12.09 8.85 5.16
N GLY A 66 12.80 9.95 4.94
CA GLY A 66 12.91 10.58 3.62
C GLY A 66 11.63 11.29 3.17
N THR A 67 11.31 11.20 1.88
CA THR A 67 10.11 11.82 1.30
C THR A 67 9.47 10.94 0.25
N LEU A 68 8.17 10.66 0.40
CA LEU A 68 7.37 9.95 -0.59
C LEU A 68 6.26 10.86 -1.13
N PHE A 69 6.28 11.13 -2.43
CA PHE A 69 5.19 11.80 -3.12
C PHE A 69 4.23 10.75 -3.70
N SER A 70 2.98 10.75 -3.24
CA SER A 70 1.93 9.88 -3.76
C SER A 70 0.96 10.70 -4.60
N ASN A 71 0.92 10.45 -5.91
CA ASN A 71 0.12 11.20 -6.87
C ASN A 71 -0.85 10.28 -7.62
N ASP A 72 -2.00 10.81 -8.02
CA ASP A 72 -2.85 10.20 -9.04
C ASP A 72 -3.50 11.32 -9.85
N LEU A 73 -3.61 11.14 -11.17
CA LEU A 73 -4.19 12.17 -12.05
C LEU A 73 -5.67 12.42 -11.74
N LYS A 74 -6.40 11.41 -11.29
CA LYS A 74 -7.85 11.51 -11.04
C LYS A 74 -8.11 11.92 -9.60
N ARG A 75 -8.63 13.14 -9.40
CA ARG A 75 -8.93 13.70 -8.08
C ARG A 75 -9.77 12.77 -7.20
N ASP A 76 -10.79 12.11 -7.75
CA ASP A 76 -11.68 11.21 -6.98
C ASP A 76 -10.94 10.00 -6.38
N ARG A 77 -9.80 9.61 -6.97
CA ARG A 77 -9.00 8.47 -6.50
C ARG A 77 -8.06 8.84 -5.34
N ILE A 78 -7.86 10.13 -5.08
CA ILE A 78 -7.03 10.62 -3.98
C ILE A 78 -7.61 10.23 -2.62
N HIS A 79 -8.94 10.12 -2.49
CA HIS A 79 -9.59 9.68 -1.25
C HIS A 79 -9.12 8.29 -0.80
N GLY A 80 -8.89 7.38 -1.76
CA GLY A 80 -8.36 6.05 -1.46
C GLY A 80 -6.93 6.11 -0.90
N ILE A 81 -6.09 6.97 -1.47
CA ILE A 81 -4.71 7.19 -1.00
C ILE A 81 -4.74 7.69 0.45
N ILE A 82 -5.48 8.76 0.72
CA ILE A 82 -5.60 9.34 2.06
C ILE A 82 -6.11 8.31 3.06
N GLY A 83 -7.19 7.58 2.71
CA GLY A 83 -7.78 6.58 3.58
C GLY A 83 -6.86 5.40 3.91
N ASN A 84 -5.88 5.09 3.05
CA ASN A 84 -4.90 4.04 3.33
C ASN A 84 -3.67 4.54 4.09
N PHE A 85 -3.31 5.82 3.97
CA PHE A 85 -2.22 6.41 4.77
C PHE A 85 -2.64 6.79 6.19
N HIS A 86 -3.92 7.12 6.42
CA HIS A 86 -4.43 7.49 7.74
C HIS A 86 -4.92 6.30 8.58
N ARG A 87 -4.80 5.09 8.05
CA ARG A 87 -5.16 3.87 8.76
C ARG A 87 -3.96 3.29 9.47
#